data_AF-A0A4Y8VAA6-F1
#
_entry.id   AF-A0A4Y8VAA6-F1
#
_cell.length_a   1.000
_cell.length_b   1.000
_cell.length_c   1.000
_cell.angle_alpha   90.00
_cell.angle_beta   90.00
_cell.angle_gamma   90.00
#
_symmetry.space_group_name_H-M   'P 1'
#
loop_
_entity.id
_entity.type
_entity.pdbx_description
1 polymer ?
#
loop_
_entity_poly.entity_id
_entity_poly.type
_entity_poly.pdbx_seq_one_letter_code
_entity_poly.pdbx_strand_id
1 'polypeptide(L)'
;MKLNYSVAELRNIINLNVFHGANKLFSHDFKKKDFENKVPESFLEQAVLSDLLFERIDEKGIHYLAVLAMPDSSLSYQVKIVVSYQGKLEILSV
;
A
#
# COMPACT_ATOMS: atom_id res chain seq x y z
N MET A 1 13.57 -27.32 8.36
CA MET A 1 12.20 -27.15 8.88
C MET A 1 11.73 -25.76 8.45
N LYS A 2 11.08 -25.64 7.28
CA LYS A 2 10.42 -24.39 6.87
C LYS A 2 9.07 -24.38 7.58
N LEU A 3 8.83 -23.35 8.40
CA LEU A 3 7.52 -23.13 8.98
C LEU A 3 6.57 -22.77 7.83
N ASN A 4 5.70 -23.70 7.45
CA ASN A 4 4.60 -23.45 6.53
C ASN A 4 3.56 -22.61 7.28
N TYR A 5 3.86 -21.32 7.48
CA TYR A 5 2.77 -20.37 7.73
C TYR A 5 1.96 -20.29 6.45
N SER A 6 0.67 -20.63 6.54
CA SER A 6 -0.25 -20.28 5.47
C SER A 6 -0.18 -18.76 5.30
N VAL A 7 0.24 -18.31 4.11
CA VAL A 7 0.33 -16.88 3.77
C VAL A 7 -1.00 -16.14 3.99
N ALA A 8 -2.11 -16.88 4.06
CA ALA A 8 -3.43 -16.38 4.43
C ALA A 8 -3.47 -15.66 5.80
N GLU A 9 -2.51 -15.87 6.70
CA GLU A 9 -2.52 -15.29 8.05
C GLU A 9 -1.75 -13.96 8.19
N LEU A 10 -0.91 -13.58 7.21
CA LEU A 10 -0.12 -12.36 7.30
C LEU A 10 -0.97 -11.13 6.95
N ARG A 11 -1.42 -10.42 8.00
CA ARG A 11 -2.21 -9.19 7.91
C ARG A 11 -1.41 -7.99 8.37
N ASN A 12 -0.55 -7.49 7.49
CA ASN A 12 0.11 -6.21 7.73
C ASN A 12 -0.88 -5.07 7.63
N ILE A 13 -0.74 -4.11 8.54
CA ILE A 13 -1.42 -2.82 8.50
C ILE A 13 -0.32 -1.76 8.44
N ILE A 14 -0.35 -0.92 7.41
CA ILE A 14 0.54 0.24 7.30
C ILE A 14 -0.28 1.49 7.58
N ASN A 15 0.01 2.15 8.69
CA ASN A 15 -0.62 3.41 9.04
C ASN A 15 0.09 4.57 8.32
N LEU A 16 -0.62 5.25 7.41
CA LEU A 16 -0.14 6.47 6.77
C LEU A 16 -0.83 7.68 7.38
N ASN A 17 -0.03 8.61 7.91
CA ASN A 17 -0.50 9.95 8.27
C ASN A 17 0.25 11.01 7.49
N VAL A 18 -0.49 11.96 6.95
CA VAL A 18 0.07 13.15 6.29
C VAL A 18 -0.39 14.38 7.06
N PHE A 19 0.55 15.26 7.38
CA PHE A 19 0.30 16.50 8.12
C PHE A 19 0.82 17.70 7.35
N HIS A 20 0.10 18.82 7.45
CA HIS A 20 0.58 20.14 7.05
C HIS A 20 0.71 21.02 8.31
N GLY A 21 1.93 21.10 8.84
CA GLY A 21 2.17 21.69 10.15
C GLY A 21 1.42 20.91 11.23
N ALA A 22 0.61 21.60 12.04
CA ALA A 22 -0.23 20.98 13.06
C ALA A 22 -1.52 20.35 12.52
N ASN A 23 -1.86 20.57 11.24
CA ASN A 23 -3.11 20.09 10.65
C ASN A 23 -2.92 18.69 10.06
N LYS A 24 -3.71 17.71 10.53
CA LYS A 24 -3.76 16.38 9.92
C LYS A 24 -4.52 16.44 8.62
N LEU A 25 -3.82 16.23 7.51
CA LEU A 25 -4.37 16.26 6.17
C LEU A 25 -5.03 14.93 5.80
N PHE A 26 -4.38 13.82 6.16
CA PHE A 26 -4.83 12.46 5.82
C PHE A 26 -4.38 11.47 6.88
N SER A 27 -5.17 10.41 7.07
CA SER A 27 -4.90 9.33 8.01
C SER A 27 -5.64 8.09 7.53
N HIS A 28 -4.93 7.00 7.25
CA HIS A 28 -5.54 5.73 6.85
C HIS A 28 -4.67 4.54 7.24
N ASP A 29 -5.34 3.46 7.62
CA ASP A 29 -4.73 2.16 7.89
C ASP A 29 -4.82 1.29 6.63
N PHE A 30 -3.77 1.27 5.83
CA PHE A 30 -3.71 0.46 4.63
C PHE A 30 -3.58 -1.02 4.97
N LYS A 31 -4.40 -1.82 4.30
CA LYS A 31 -4.40 -3.28 4.26
C LYS A 31 -4.30 -3.71 2.80
N LYS A 32 -3.86 -4.94 2.55
CA LYS A 32 -3.80 -5.46 1.17
C LYS A 32 -5.14 -5.36 0.42
N LYS A 33 -6.27 -5.44 1.14
CA LYS A 33 -7.62 -5.34 0.57
C LYS A 33 -7.90 -3.96 -0.07
N ASP A 34 -7.26 -2.88 0.38
CA ASP A 34 -7.42 -1.56 -0.25
C ASP A 34 -6.98 -1.56 -1.74
N PHE A 35 -6.22 -2.57 -2.17
CA PHE A 35 -5.70 -2.70 -3.53
C PHE A 35 -6.42 -3.76 -4.39
N GLU A 36 -7.55 -4.32 -3.93
CA GLU A 36 -8.29 -5.39 -4.63
C GLU A 36 -8.74 -5.04 -6.06
N ASN A 37 -8.98 -3.75 -6.33
CA ASN A 37 -9.37 -3.28 -7.65
C ASN A 37 -8.18 -3.04 -8.59
N LYS A 38 -6.94 -3.21 -8.11
CA LYS A 38 -5.70 -2.91 -8.84
C LYS A 38 -4.77 -4.11 -8.98
N VAL A 39 -4.97 -5.13 -8.17
CA VAL A 39 -4.14 -6.33 -8.14
C VAL A 39 -5.03 -7.55 -8.36
N PRO A 40 -4.64 -8.52 -9.23
CA PRO A 40 -5.41 -9.74 -9.40
C PRO A 40 -5.66 -10.46 -8.07
N GLU A 41 -6.90 -10.88 -7.83
CA GLU A 41 -7.33 -11.53 -6.59
C GLU A 41 -6.43 -12.71 -6.22
N SER A 42 -6.13 -13.58 -7.19
CA SER A 42 -5.28 -14.76 -6.99
C SER A 42 -3.85 -14.42 -6.53
N PHE A 43 -3.33 -13.25 -6.92
CA PHE A 43 -2.06 -12.75 -6.40
C PHE A 43 -2.25 -12.15 -5.02
N LEU A 44 -3.28 -11.33 -4.83
CA LEU A 44 -3.54 -10.57 -3.61
C LEU A 44 -3.79 -11.47 -2.38
N GLU A 45 -4.47 -12.60 -2.58
CA GLU A 45 -4.70 -13.60 -1.53
C GLU A 45 -3.40 -14.11 -0.92
N GLN A 46 -2.37 -14.28 -1.75
CA GLN A 46 -1.04 -14.79 -1.39
C GLN A 46 -0.02 -13.67 -1.17
N ALA A 47 -0.38 -12.41 -1.39
CA ALA A 47 0.54 -11.30 -1.17
C ALA A 47 0.49 -10.78 0.27
N VAL A 48 1.60 -10.17 0.68
CA VAL A 48 1.73 -9.37 1.89
C VAL A 48 1.94 -7.92 1.49
N LEU A 49 1.20 -6.99 2.12
CA LEU A 49 1.51 -5.57 2.03
C LEU A 49 2.82 -5.33 2.80
N SER A 50 3.93 -5.22 2.08
CA SER A 50 5.27 -5.15 2.69
C SER A 50 5.65 -3.72 3.04
N ASP A 51 5.41 -2.80 2.10
CA ASP A 51 5.93 -1.44 2.19
C ASP A 51 4.95 -0.41 1.65
N LEU A 52 5.14 0.83 2.12
CA LEU A 52 4.57 2.03 1.53
C LEU A 52 5.68 3.07 1.40
N LEU A 53 6.23 3.19 0.20
CA LEU A 53 7.43 3.98 -0.06
C LEU A 53 7.04 5.37 -0.53
N PHE A 54 7.62 6.40 0.07
CA PHE A 54 7.54 7.76 -0.47
C PHE A 54 8.25 7.83 -1.82
N GLU A 55 7.59 8.39 -2.84
CA GLU A 55 8.15 8.55 -4.19
C GLU A 55 8.54 10.00 -4.43
N ARG A 56 7.56 10.90 -4.46
CA ARG A 56 7.75 12.33 -4.72
C ARG A 56 6.57 13.16 -4.25
N ILE A 57 6.70 14.48 -4.40
CA ILE A 57 5.62 15.45 -4.26
C ILE A 57 5.52 16.22 -5.57
N ASP A 58 4.31 16.43 -6.07
CA ASP A 58 4.04 17.30 -7.22
C ASP A 58 2.73 18.09 -7.02
N GLU A 59 2.23 18.74 -8.06
CA GLU A 59 1.00 19.55 -8.00
C GLU A 59 -0.25 18.74 -7.64
N LYS A 60 -0.24 17.42 -7.84
CA LYS A 60 -1.38 16.54 -7.53
C LYS A 60 -1.40 16.12 -6.06
N GLY A 61 -0.24 16.10 -5.39
CA GLY A 61 -0.13 15.74 -3.99
C GLY A 61 1.13 14.97 -3.65
N ILE A 62 1.04 14.16 -2.59
CA ILE A 62 2.11 13.33 -2.07
C ILE A 62 1.96 11.92 -2.64
N HIS A 63 2.96 11.47 -3.39
CA HIS A 63 2.95 10.19 -4.10
C HIS A 63 3.69 9.13 -3.28
N TYR A 64 3.05 7.98 -3.16
CA TYR A 64 3.64 6.78 -2.56
C TYR A 64 3.47 5.58 -3.47
N LEU A 65 4.28 4.57 -3.21
CA LEU A 65 4.22 3.27 -3.85
C LEU A 65 3.92 2.22 -2.79
N ALA A 66 2.75 1.61 -2.87
CA ALA A 66 2.42 0.44 -2.06
C ALA A 66 3.02 -0.80 -2.71
N VAL A 67 3.74 -1.61 -1.92
CA VAL A 67 4.38 -2.83 -2.40
C VAL A 67 3.66 -4.04 -1.81
N LEU A 68 3.15 -4.89 -2.71
CA LEU A 68 2.52 -6.16 -2.38
C LEU A 68 3.43 -7.29 -2.84
N ALA A 69 4.19 -7.86 -1.91
CA ALA A 69 5.20 -8.87 -2.19
C ALA A 69 4.64 -10.29 -2.02
N MET A 70 5.03 -11.19 -2.91
CA MET A 70 4.80 -12.62 -2.76
C MET A 70 5.85 -13.17 -1.78
N PRO A 71 5.44 -13.83 -0.69
CA PRO A 71 6.39 -14.48 0.21
C PRO A 71 7.26 -15.51 -0.51
N ASP A 72 8.50 -15.67 -0.03
CA ASP A 72 9.48 -16.61 -0.57
C ASP A 72 9.83 -16.43 -2.07
N SER A 73 9.50 -15.26 -2.63
CA SER A 73 9.74 -14.90 -4.03
C SER A 73 10.25 -13.46 -4.12
N SER A 74 10.88 -13.11 -5.24
CA SER A 74 11.21 -11.72 -5.58
C SER A 74 10.09 -11.02 -6.36
N LEU A 75 8.93 -11.67 -6.52
CA LEU A 75 7.79 -11.13 -7.26
C LEU A 75 6.96 -10.18 -6.39
N SER A 76 6.64 -8.99 -6.92
CA SER A 76 5.78 -8.02 -6.26
C SER A 76 4.89 -7.27 -7.24
N TYR A 77 3.69 -6.91 -6.79
CA TYR A 77 2.91 -5.83 -7.40
C TYR A 77 3.24 -4.51 -6.72
N GLN A 78 3.28 -3.45 -7.52
CA GLN A 78 3.43 -2.09 -7.03
C GLN A 78 2.19 -1.31 -7.44
N VAL A 79 1.60 -0.58 -6.50
CA VAL A 79 0.42 0.25 -6.75
C VAL A 79 0.74 1.68 -6.33
N LYS A 80 0.54 2.63 -7.23
CA LYS A 80 0.76 4.04 -6.93
C LYS A 80 -0.43 4.59 -6.15
N ILE A 81 -0.17 5.33 -5.09
CA ILE A 81 -1.19 6.10 -4.39
C ILE A 81 -0.79 7.57 -4.31
N VAL A 82 -1.79 8.44 -4.36
CA VAL A 82 -1.61 9.89 -4.23
C VAL A 82 -2.53 10.41 -3.15
N VAL A 83 -1.97 11.09 -2.15
CA VAL A 83 -2.74 11.85 -1.17
C VAL A 83 -2.72 13.31 -1.62
N SER A 84 -3.88 13.83 -2.04
CA SER A 84 -3.99 15.22 -2.47
C SER A 84 -3.86 16.20 -1.31
N TYR A 85 -3.58 17.47 -1.61
CA TYR A 85 -3.55 18.56 -0.61
C TYR A 85 -4.92 18.89 0.02
N GLN A 86 -5.99 18.19 -0.40
CA GLN A 86 -7.32 18.25 0.22
C GLN A 86 -7.61 16.99 1.05
N GLY A 87 -6.61 16.13 1.27
CA GLY A 87 -6.75 14.90 2.05
C GLY A 87 -7.48 13.78 1.32
N LYS A 88 -7.57 13.84 -0.02
CA LYS A 88 -8.21 12.78 -0.82
C LYS A 88 -7.18 11.75 -1.25
N LEU A 89 -7.53 10.48 -1.11
CA LEU A 89 -6.74 9.37 -1.60
C LEU A 89 -7.15 9.01 -3.03
N GLU A 90 -6.18 8.84 -3.90
CA GLU A 90 -6.33 8.22 -5.21
C GLU A 90 -5.41 7.00 -5.30
N ILE A 91 -5.97 5.86 -5.72
CA ILE A 91 -5.22 4.62 -5.96
C ILE A 91 -5.16 4.40 -7.47
N LEU A 92 -3.95 4.41 -8.02
CA LEU A 92 -3.68 4.39 -9.45
C LEU A 92 -3.09 3.03 -9.86
N SER A 93 -3.50 2.56 -11.03
CA SER A 93 -2.79 1.46 -11.69
C SER A 93 -1.44 1.98 -12.18
N VAL A 94 -0.39 1.15 -12.08
CA VAL A 94 0.93 1.43 -12.66
C VAL A 94 0.95 0.96 -14.11
#